data_AF-A0A4U8S0E8-F1
#
_entry.id   AF-A0A4U8S0E8-F1
#
_cell.length_a   1.000
_cell.length_b   1.000
_cell.length_c   1.000
_cell.angle_alpha   90.00
_cell.angle_beta   90.00
_cell.angle_gamma   90.00
#
_symmetry.space_group_name_H-M   'P 1'
#
loop_
_entity.id
_entity.type
_entity.pdbx_description
1 polymer ?
#
loop_
_entity_poly.entity_id
_entity_poly.type
_entity_poly.pdbx_seq_one_letter_code
_entity_poly.pdbx_strand_id
1 'polypeptide(L)'
;MAINGNNNIQVNGNNNSIVFGEKKIVRKVIELQLDPDIHITPDQRFELQKQVKDIHDFCKKFQIHFRDGVDISNTSRDVWWSLKTKMKVNSYREIEQDNFNKAVKHLKFLKKKVVDKLKDKSAKDYKEYMIPKLQEIFNIKKSQKGVVSGCDNLLDFTTKKTGKVKTNMSLFSKDDIAKTYTALINIKG
;
A
#
# COMPACT_ATOMS: atom_id res chain seq x y z
N MET A 1 -37.42 -9.61 40.09
CA MET A 1 -37.48 -8.16 40.33
C MET A 1 -36.08 -7.63 40.54
N ALA A 2 -35.82 -6.45 39.95
CA ALA A 2 -34.68 -5.55 40.14
C ALA A 2 -33.26 -6.06 39.79
N ILE A 3 -32.92 -5.91 38.50
CA ILE A 3 -31.58 -5.50 38.10
C ILE A 3 -31.51 -3.99 38.38
N ASN A 4 -30.58 -3.56 39.22
CA ASN A 4 -30.22 -2.16 39.35
C ASN A 4 -28.70 -2.04 39.23
N GLY A 5 -28.25 -1.39 38.17
CA GLY A 5 -26.84 -1.22 37.85
C GLY A 5 -26.19 -0.08 38.62
N ASN A 6 -24.85 -0.06 38.63
CA ASN A 6 -24.15 1.00 37.89
C ASN A 6 -22.65 0.69 37.72
N ASN A 7 -22.16 1.13 36.57
CA ASN A 7 -20.79 1.07 36.10
C ASN A 7 -19.81 1.86 36.98
N ASN A 8 -18.61 1.31 37.17
CA ASN A 8 -17.40 2.14 37.15
C ASN A 8 -16.22 1.34 36.59
N ILE A 9 -16.14 1.26 35.26
CA ILE A 9 -14.91 0.82 34.59
C ILE A 9 -13.96 2.02 34.63
N GLN A 10 -13.10 2.08 35.64
CA GLN A 10 -11.87 2.86 35.54
C GLN A 10 -10.91 2.09 34.65
N VAL A 11 -10.92 2.43 33.36
CA VAL A 11 -9.79 2.20 32.46
C VAL A 11 -8.71 3.20 32.87
N ASN A 12 -7.74 2.77 33.67
CA ASN A 12 -6.45 3.45 33.69
C ASN A 12 -5.32 2.50 34.09
N GLY A 13 -4.27 2.53 33.27
CA GLY A 13 -2.92 2.18 33.68
C GLY A 13 -2.61 0.69 33.81
N ASN A 14 -1.83 0.19 32.84
CA ASN A 14 -0.74 -0.77 33.06
C ASN A 14 -0.88 -1.69 34.28
N ASN A 15 -1.36 -2.92 34.06
CA ASN A 15 -0.73 -4.12 34.60
C ASN A 15 -1.52 -5.35 34.16
N ASN A 16 -1.08 -6.00 33.08
CA ASN A 16 -1.47 -7.39 32.83
C ASN A 16 -0.75 -8.30 33.83
N SER A 17 -1.35 -8.43 35.01
CA SER A 17 -1.04 -9.48 35.98
C SER A 17 -2.21 -10.46 36.00
N ILE A 18 -2.20 -11.39 35.05
CA ILE A 18 -2.83 -12.69 35.28
C ILE A 18 -1.72 -13.59 35.84
N VAL A 19 -1.89 -14.04 37.08
CA VAL A 19 -1.01 -15.02 37.74
C VAL A 19 -1.80 -16.31 37.84
N PHE A 20 -1.38 -17.31 37.08
CA PHE A 20 -1.53 -18.71 37.46
C PHE A 20 -0.19 -19.39 37.19
N GLY A 21 0.22 -20.22 38.15
CA GLY A 21 1.59 -20.67 38.36
C GLY A 21 2.27 -21.26 37.13
N GLU A 22 3.27 -20.52 36.62
CA GLU A 22 4.40 -20.99 35.82
C GLU A 22 5.42 -19.84 35.85
N LYS A 23 6.72 -20.15 35.90
CA LYS A 23 7.80 -19.15 35.98
C LYS A 23 7.57 -18.05 34.93
N LYS A 24 7.13 -16.88 35.40
CA LYS A 24 6.84 -15.72 34.56
C LYS A 24 8.16 -15.24 33.97
N ILE A 25 8.48 -15.69 32.75
CA ILE A 25 9.58 -15.13 31.98
C ILE A 25 9.16 -13.70 31.68
N VAL A 26 9.59 -12.76 32.53
CA VAL A 26 9.49 -11.33 32.24
C VAL A 26 10.45 -11.07 31.08
N ARG A 27 9.92 -11.18 29.86
CA ARG A 27 10.61 -10.64 28.68
C ARG A 27 10.73 -9.15 28.92
N LYS A 28 11.90 -8.71 29.36
CA LYS A 28 12.26 -7.30 29.43
C LYS A 28 12.08 -6.77 28.01
N VAL A 29 11.00 -6.03 27.78
CA VAL A 29 10.83 -5.24 26.56
C VAL A 29 11.85 -4.14 26.70
N ILE A 30 13.05 -4.39 26.18
CA ILE A 30 14.00 -3.31 25.94
C ILE A 30 13.32 -2.49 24.84
N GLU A 31 12.72 -1.36 25.21
CA GLU A 31 12.40 -0.36 24.20
C GLU A 31 13.72 -0.02 23.53
N LEU A 32 13.87 -0.47 22.29
CA LEU A 32 14.98 -0.11 21.44
C LEU A 32 14.90 1.41 21.30
N GLN A 33 15.70 2.13 22.09
CA GLN A 33 15.89 3.57 21.94
C GLN A 33 16.70 3.76 20.66
N LEU A 34 15.98 3.87 19.56
CA LEU A 34 16.56 4.04 18.24
C LEU A 34 16.74 5.53 17.99
N ASP A 35 17.98 5.89 17.67
CA ASP A 35 18.37 7.26 17.37
C ASP A 35 17.63 7.76 16.10
N PRO A 36 16.83 8.84 16.18
CA PRO A 36 16.11 9.40 15.05
C PRO A 36 17.03 10.02 13.98
N ASP A 37 18.31 10.27 14.28
CA ASP A 37 19.29 10.72 13.30
C ASP A 37 19.85 9.56 12.46
N ILE A 38 19.72 8.32 12.97
CA ILE A 38 20.18 7.11 12.29
C ILE A 38 18.99 6.38 11.64
N HIS A 39 17.84 6.37 12.30
CA HIS A 39 16.67 5.56 11.94
C HIS A 39 15.50 6.39 11.44
N ILE A 40 14.61 5.74 10.69
CA ILE A 40 13.41 6.40 10.18
C ILE A 40 12.54 6.98 11.28
N THR A 41 12.02 8.17 11.00
CA THR A 41 11.11 8.87 11.90
C THR A 41 9.80 8.10 12.09
N PRO A 42 9.02 8.40 13.15
CA PRO A 42 7.68 7.86 13.32
C PRO A 42 6.79 8.01 12.08
N ASP A 43 6.81 9.17 11.42
CA ASP A 43 5.99 9.45 10.24
C ASP A 43 6.39 8.60 9.04
N GLN A 44 7.70 8.46 8.79
CA GLN A 44 8.22 7.58 7.75
C GLN A 44 7.83 6.12 8.02
N ARG A 45 7.87 5.69 9.28
CA ARG A 45 7.40 4.36 9.68
C ARG A 45 5.90 4.18 9.42
N PHE A 46 5.07 5.16 9.77
CA PHE A 46 3.64 5.12 9.48
C PHE A 46 3.37 5.04 7.97
N GLU A 47 4.13 5.76 7.15
CA GLU A 47 4.02 5.69 5.70
C GLU A 47 4.34 4.29 5.16
N LEU A 48 5.41 3.63 5.67
CA LEU A 48 5.71 2.25 5.29
C LEU A 48 4.59 1.28 5.70
N GLN A 49 4.07 1.41 6.92
CA GLN A 49 2.96 0.58 7.40
C GLN A 49 1.69 0.78 6.56
N LYS A 50 1.39 2.02 6.20
CA LYS A 50 0.28 2.37 5.31
C LYS A 50 0.44 1.72 3.95
N GLN A 51 1.63 1.76 3.35
CA GLN A 51 1.89 1.10 2.08
C GLN A 51 1.75 -0.44 2.15
N VAL A 52 2.15 -1.06 3.27
CA VAL A 52 1.93 -2.50 3.49
C VAL A 52 0.43 -2.81 3.60
N LYS A 53 -0.31 -2.01 4.37
CA LYS A 53 -1.77 -2.15 4.49
C LYS A 53 -2.48 -1.97 3.15
N ASP A 54 -2.10 -0.96 2.38
CA ASP A 54 -2.61 -0.72 1.03
C ASP A 54 -2.48 -1.94 0.12
N ILE A 55 -1.35 -2.66 0.19
CA ILE A 55 -1.13 -3.88 -0.60
C ILE A 55 -2.03 -5.01 -0.10
N HIS A 56 -2.18 -5.17 1.22
CA HIS A 56 -3.12 -6.13 1.81
C HIS A 56 -4.55 -5.86 1.33
N ASP A 57 -5.03 -4.64 1.52
CA ASP A 57 -6.40 -4.24 1.20
C ASP A 57 -6.68 -4.41 -0.30
N PHE A 58 -5.68 -4.13 -1.15
CA PHE A 58 -5.76 -4.42 -2.58
C PHE A 58 -5.91 -5.92 -2.86
N CYS A 59 -5.07 -6.76 -2.26
CA CYS A 59 -5.13 -8.22 -2.43
C CYS A 59 -6.48 -8.78 -1.96
N LYS A 60 -6.98 -8.29 -0.81
CA LYS A 60 -8.29 -8.67 -0.27
C LYS A 60 -9.44 -8.23 -1.15
N LYS A 61 -9.43 -6.98 -1.63
CA LYS A 61 -10.51 -6.44 -2.48
C LYS A 61 -10.66 -7.25 -3.78
N PHE A 62 -9.55 -7.60 -4.42
CA PHE A 62 -9.57 -8.27 -5.73
C PHE A 62 -9.36 -9.78 -5.65
N GLN A 63 -9.33 -10.34 -4.44
CA GLN A 63 -9.09 -11.76 -4.18
C GLN A 63 -7.81 -12.26 -4.87
N ILE A 64 -6.71 -11.51 -4.73
CA ILE A 64 -5.40 -11.82 -5.33
C ILE A 64 -4.49 -12.35 -4.24
N HIS A 65 -3.87 -13.49 -4.50
CA HIS A 65 -2.83 -14.02 -3.65
C HIS A 65 -1.52 -13.29 -3.88
N PHE A 66 -0.96 -12.67 -2.83
CA PHE A 66 0.36 -12.04 -2.89
C PHE A 66 1.43 -13.07 -3.25
N ARG A 67 1.38 -14.23 -2.59
CA ARG A 67 2.18 -15.43 -2.87
C ARG A 67 1.23 -16.59 -3.16
N ASP A 68 1.56 -17.36 -4.18
CA ASP A 68 0.70 -18.46 -4.63
C ASP A 68 0.63 -19.54 -3.54
N GLY A 69 -0.57 -20.09 -3.32
CA GLY A 69 -0.83 -21.07 -2.25
C GLY A 69 -0.88 -20.51 -0.82
N VAL A 70 -0.74 -19.19 -0.63
CA VAL A 70 -0.84 -18.54 0.69
C VAL A 70 -2.16 -17.79 0.83
N ASP A 71 -2.85 -17.96 1.95
CA ASP A 71 -4.08 -17.22 2.26
C ASP A 71 -3.84 -15.69 2.23
N ILE A 72 -4.77 -14.98 1.59
CA ILE A 72 -4.81 -13.52 1.47
C ILE A 72 -4.78 -12.84 2.84
N SER A 73 -5.34 -13.46 3.88
CA SER A 73 -5.28 -12.97 5.27
C SER A 73 -3.84 -12.73 5.75
N ASN A 74 -2.87 -13.48 5.21
CA ASN A 74 -1.45 -13.36 5.55
C ASN A 74 -0.69 -12.32 4.71
N THR A 75 -1.36 -11.59 3.80
CA THR A 75 -0.69 -10.66 2.88
C THR A 75 0.17 -9.63 3.61
N SER A 76 -0.33 -9.02 4.71
CA SER A 76 0.45 -8.02 5.46
C SER A 76 1.75 -8.60 6.00
N ARG A 77 1.68 -9.83 6.52
CA ARG A 77 2.84 -10.55 7.06
C ARG A 77 3.85 -10.82 5.96
N ASP A 78 3.39 -11.27 4.80
CA ASP A 78 4.25 -11.62 3.67
C ASP A 78 4.91 -10.40 3.03
N VAL A 79 4.16 -9.31 2.87
CA VAL A 79 4.69 -8.03 2.38
C VAL A 79 5.72 -7.48 3.37
N TRP A 80 5.40 -7.51 4.67
CA TRP A 80 6.36 -7.14 5.71
C TRP A 80 7.61 -8.02 5.66
N TRP A 81 7.46 -9.34 5.56
CA TRP A 81 8.59 -10.26 5.51
C TRP A 81 9.48 -10.03 4.29
N SER A 82 8.89 -9.66 3.15
CA SER A 82 9.65 -9.24 1.97
C SER A 82 10.45 -7.95 2.22
N LEU A 83 9.83 -6.94 2.84
CA LEU A 83 10.52 -5.70 3.19
C LEU A 83 11.62 -5.94 4.23
N LYS A 84 11.31 -6.68 5.28
CA LYS A 84 12.22 -7.13 6.35
C LYS A 84 13.49 -7.74 5.75
N THR A 85 13.31 -8.71 4.86
CA THR A 85 14.42 -9.42 4.19
C THR A 85 15.22 -8.48 3.29
N LYS A 86 14.55 -7.56 2.59
CA LYS A 86 15.21 -6.61 1.68
C LYS A 86 16.05 -5.58 2.43
N MET A 87 15.56 -5.10 3.58
CA MET A 87 16.22 -4.09 4.41
C MET A 87 17.16 -4.69 5.47
N LYS A 88 17.09 -6.01 5.70
CA LYS A 88 17.87 -6.74 6.72
C LYS A 88 17.62 -6.24 8.16
N VAL A 89 16.38 -5.92 8.48
CA VAL A 89 15.95 -5.40 9.81
C VAL A 89 14.97 -6.36 10.48
N ASN A 90 14.64 -6.20 11.76
CA ASN A 90 13.59 -6.98 12.44
C ASN A 90 12.28 -6.22 12.66
N SER A 91 12.32 -4.89 12.58
CA SER A 91 11.15 -4.03 12.72
C SER A 91 11.26 -2.83 11.78
N TYR A 92 10.14 -2.15 11.50
CA TYR A 92 10.17 -0.91 10.72
C TYR A 92 11.05 0.16 11.37
N ARG A 93 11.13 0.15 12.70
CA ARG A 93 11.88 1.16 13.46
C ARG A 93 13.38 1.07 13.19
N GLU A 94 13.89 -0.14 12.95
CA GLU A 94 15.30 -0.41 12.67
C GLU A 94 15.74 -0.05 11.24
N ILE A 95 14.85 0.46 10.39
CA ILE A 95 15.23 0.92 9.06
C ILE A 95 16.02 2.22 9.20
N GLU A 96 17.25 2.24 8.68
CA GLU A 96 18.07 3.45 8.61
C GLU A 96 17.43 4.52 7.69
N GLN A 97 17.67 5.79 8.00
CA GLN A 97 17.15 6.93 7.26
C GLN A 97 17.48 6.86 5.76
N ASP A 98 18.73 6.54 5.43
CA ASP A 98 19.22 6.40 4.05
C ASP A 98 18.55 5.27 3.25
N ASN A 99 17.92 4.33 3.97
CA ASN A 99 17.22 3.21 3.38
C ASN A 99 15.72 3.46 3.24
N PHE A 100 15.16 4.56 3.78
CA PHE A 100 13.74 4.88 3.66
C PHE A 100 13.24 4.91 2.21
N ASN A 101 13.94 5.64 1.34
CA ASN A 101 13.57 5.73 -0.08
C ASN A 101 13.66 4.37 -0.79
N LYS A 102 14.63 3.53 -0.40
CA LYS A 102 14.77 2.16 -0.92
C LYS A 102 13.62 1.28 -0.45
N ALA A 103 13.20 1.39 0.81
CA ALA A 103 12.05 0.69 1.37
C ALA A 103 10.75 1.06 0.64
N VAL A 104 10.49 2.36 0.45
CA VAL A 104 9.33 2.86 -0.31
C VAL A 104 9.35 2.35 -1.75
N LYS A 105 10.52 2.40 -2.42
CA LYS A 105 10.66 1.90 -3.80
C LYS A 105 10.37 0.40 -3.88
N HIS A 106 10.82 -0.39 -2.90
CA HIS A 106 10.53 -1.82 -2.81
C HIS A 106 9.03 -2.09 -2.62
N LEU A 107 8.36 -1.39 -1.71
CA LEU A 107 6.91 -1.54 -1.52
C LEU A 107 6.11 -1.14 -2.77
N LYS A 108 6.49 -0.06 -3.45
CA LYS A 108 5.90 0.32 -4.76
C LYS A 108 6.08 -0.79 -5.80
N PHE A 109 7.25 -1.43 -5.84
CA PHE A 109 7.51 -2.57 -6.71
C PHE A 109 6.62 -3.79 -6.37
N LEU A 110 6.46 -4.11 -5.08
CA LEU A 110 5.53 -5.17 -4.64
C LEU A 110 4.08 -4.85 -5.01
N LYS A 111 3.64 -3.61 -4.83
CA LYS A 111 2.31 -3.14 -5.25
C LYS A 111 2.12 -3.29 -6.76
N LYS A 112 3.12 -2.96 -7.56
CA LYS A 112 3.09 -3.16 -9.01
C LYS A 112 2.89 -4.63 -9.36
N LYS A 113 3.62 -5.55 -8.72
CA LYS A 113 3.46 -6.99 -8.97
C LYS A 113 2.03 -7.48 -8.75
N VAL A 114 1.37 -7.07 -7.67
CA VAL A 114 -0.02 -7.48 -7.41
C VAL A 114 -1.01 -6.84 -8.39
N VAL A 115 -0.74 -5.61 -8.84
CA VAL A 115 -1.53 -4.95 -9.89
C VAL A 115 -1.36 -5.66 -11.24
N ASP A 116 -0.16 -6.13 -11.55
CA ASP A 116 0.09 -6.94 -12.75
C ASP A 116 -0.65 -8.29 -12.66
N LYS A 117 -0.66 -8.94 -11.48
CA LYS A 117 -1.51 -10.12 -11.25
C LYS A 117 -3.01 -9.83 -11.48
N LEU A 118 -3.51 -8.66 -11.06
CA LEU A 118 -4.90 -8.26 -11.34
C LEU A 118 -5.16 -8.16 -12.84
N LYS A 119 -4.21 -7.56 -13.58
CA LYS A 119 -4.27 -7.42 -15.03
C LYS A 119 -4.44 -8.78 -15.70
N ASP A 120 -3.68 -9.78 -15.25
CA ASP A 120 -3.74 -11.12 -15.84
C ASP A 120 -5.01 -11.86 -15.43
N LYS A 121 -5.46 -11.69 -14.18
CA LYS A 121 -6.68 -12.31 -13.63
C LYS A 121 -7.97 -11.80 -14.25
N SER A 122 -8.16 -10.47 -14.34
CA SER A 122 -9.44 -9.87 -14.73
C SER A 122 -9.23 -8.54 -15.44
N ALA A 123 -9.52 -8.52 -16.75
CA ALA A 123 -9.48 -7.29 -17.54
C ALA A 123 -10.47 -6.24 -17.04
N LYS A 124 -11.63 -6.68 -16.54
CA LYS A 124 -12.67 -5.79 -16.00
C LYS A 124 -12.18 -5.11 -14.73
N ASP A 125 -11.80 -5.88 -13.72
CA ASP A 125 -11.39 -5.35 -12.42
C ASP A 125 -10.12 -4.50 -12.53
N TYR A 126 -9.20 -4.89 -13.42
CA TYR A 126 -8.03 -4.08 -13.73
C TYR A 126 -8.41 -2.70 -14.27
N LYS A 127 -9.34 -2.64 -15.24
CA LYS A 127 -9.81 -1.37 -15.80
C LYS A 127 -10.55 -0.54 -14.75
N GLU A 128 -11.43 -1.15 -13.96
CA GLU A 128 -12.15 -0.49 -12.88
C GLU A 128 -11.20 0.10 -11.82
N TYR A 129 -10.10 -0.58 -11.53
CA TYR A 129 -9.07 -0.06 -10.62
C TYR A 129 -8.21 1.04 -11.25
N MET A 130 -7.77 0.85 -12.50
CA MET A 130 -6.76 1.70 -13.12
C MET A 130 -7.31 2.97 -13.74
N ILE A 131 -8.52 2.96 -14.32
CA ILE A 131 -9.09 4.14 -14.97
C ILE A 131 -9.24 5.32 -13.99
N PRO A 132 -9.82 5.14 -12.79
CA PRO A 132 -9.88 6.23 -11.80
C PRO A 132 -8.51 6.75 -11.40
N LYS A 133 -7.52 5.85 -11.27
CA LYS A 133 -6.13 6.24 -10.96
C LYS A 133 -5.46 7.02 -12.07
N LEU A 134 -5.73 6.67 -13.33
CA LEU A 134 -5.25 7.43 -14.47
C LEU A 134 -5.82 8.84 -14.45
N GLN A 135 -7.13 8.98 -14.19
CA GLN A 135 -7.80 10.29 -14.08
C GLN A 135 -7.18 11.15 -12.97
N GLU A 136 -6.96 10.56 -11.78
CA GLU A 136 -6.31 11.23 -10.66
C GLU A 136 -4.90 11.73 -11.01
N ILE A 137 -4.04 10.84 -11.54
CA ILE A 137 -2.66 11.18 -11.94
C ILE A 137 -2.66 12.25 -13.03
N PHE A 138 -3.57 12.14 -13.98
CA PHE A 138 -3.68 13.08 -15.09
C PHE A 138 -4.06 14.48 -14.61
N ASN A 139 -5.03 14.59 -13.70
CA ASN A 139 -5.46 15.85 -13.12
C ASN A 139 -4.34 16.53 -12.33
N ILE A 140 -3.54 15.79 -11.56
CA ILE A 140 -2.37 16.33 -10.85
C ILE A 140 -1.40 17.01 -11.82
N LYS A 141 -1.12 16.40 -12.98
CA LYS A 141 -0.22 16.98 -13.98
C LYS A 141 -0.77 18.24 -14.63
N LYS A 142 -2.08 18.25 -14.91
CA LYS A 142 -2.76 19.44 -15.42
C LYS A 142 -2.62 20.60 -14.44
N SER A 143 -2.79 20.34 -13.14
CA SER A 143 -2.65 21.35 -12.09
C SER A 143 -1.20 21.85 -11.93
N GLN A 144 -0.20 20.96 -11.93
CA GLN A 144 1.19 21.36 -11.72
C GLN A 144 1.82 22.13 -12.89
N LYS A 145 1.30 21.97 -14.11
CA LYS A 145 1.89 22.59 -15.31
C LYS A 145 0.97 23.51 -16.10
N GLY A 146 -0.27 23.73 -15.65
CA GLY A 146 -1.25 24.61 -16.32
C GLY A 146 -1.67 24.19 -17.74
N VAL A 147 -0.98 23.25 -18.39
CA VAL A 147 -1.21 22.83 -19.76
C VAL A 147 -1.64 21.38 -19.78
N VAL A 148 -2.95 21.16 -19.79
CA VAL A 148 -3.59 20.19 -20.70
C VAL A 148 -4.99 20.73 -21.05
N SER A 149 -5.18 21.20 -22.28
CA SER A 149 -6.44 21.80 -22.78
C SER A 149 -7.36 20.75 -23.42
N GLY A 150 -8.56 20.55 -22.87
CA GLY A 150 -9.61 19.66 -23.42
C GLY A 150 -10.23 18.67 -22.42
N CYS A 151 -11.56 18.59 -22.33
CA CYS A 151 -12.23 17.55 -21.54
C CYS A 151 -12.01 16.12 -22.12
N ASP A 152 -11.43 16.02 -23.31
CA ASP A 152 -10.98 14.79 -23.99
C ASP A 152 -9.54 14.36 -23.63
N ASN A 153 -8.86 15.06 -22.74
CA ASN A 153 -7.40 14.96 -22.65
C ASN A 153 -6.80 13.63 -22.22
N LEU A 154 -7.44 12.89 -21.31
CA LEU A 154 -6.95 11.54 -20.97
C LEU A 154 -7.26 10.57 -22.11
N LEU A 155 -8.41 10.71 -22.77
CA LEU A 155 -8.82 9.89 -23.90
C LEU A 155 -7.91 10.13 -25.11
N ASP A 156 -7.61 11.39 -25.40
CA ASP A 156 -6.68 11.84 -26.44
C ASP A 156 -5.25 11.42 -26.13
N PHE A 157 -4.81 11.58 -24.88
CA PHE A 157 -3.49 11.11 -24.47
C PHE A 157 -3.38 9.60 -24.65
N THR A 158 -4.39 8.85 -24.21
CA THR A 158 -4.47 7.39 -24.39
C THR A 158 -4.47 7.02 -25.86
N THR A 159 -5.26 7.71 -26.68
CA THR A 159 -5.31 7.54 -28.14
C THR A 159 -3.94 7.78 -28.78
N LYS A 160 -3.26 8.88 -28.44
CA LYS A 160 -1.90 9.20 -28.90
C LYS A 160 -0.87 8.15 -28.47
N LYS A 161 -0.99 7.59 -27.26
CA LYS A 161 -0.05 6.58 -26.74
C LYS A 161 -0.31 5.17 -27.26
N THR A 162 -1.54 4.87 -27.65
CA THR A 162 -1.94 3.52 -28.08
C THR A 162 -2.13 3.42 -29.59
N GLY A 163 -2.27 4.54 -30.30
CA GLY A 163 -2.60 4.60 -31.71
C GLY A 163 -4.05 4.22 -32.04
N LYS A 164 -4.92 4.09 -31.02
CA LYS A 164 -6.30 3.59 -31.18
C LYS A 164 -7.30 4.66 -30.77
N VAL A 165 -8.24 4.94 -31.66
CA VAL A 165 -9.35 5.87 -31.39
C VAL A 165 -10.49 5.10 -30.74
N LYS A 166 -10.97 5.58 -29.58
CA LYS A 166 -12.14 5.06 -28.86
C LYS A 166 -12.96 6.21 -28.31
N THR A 167 -14.25 5.99 -28.10
CA THR A 167 -15.17 7.01 -27.58
C THR A 167 -15.10 7.17 -26.06
N ASN A 168 -14.50 6.22 -25.33
CA ASN A 168 -14.29 6.32 -23.89
C ASN A 168 -13.13 5.41 -23.42
N MET A 169 -12.70 5.62 -22.16
CA MET A 169 -11.59 4.88 -21.55
C MET A 169 -11.89 3.37 -21.32
N SER A 170 -13.15 2.98 -21.09
CA SER A 170 -13.49 1.59 -20.77
C SER A 170 -13.42 0.66 -21.98
N LEU A 171 -13.49 1.22 -23.20
CA LEU A 171 -13.34 0.54 -24.48
C LEU A 171 -11.89 0.21 -24.85
N PHE A 172 -10.90 0.77 -24.14
CA PHE A 172 -9.51 0.37 -24.29
C PHE A 172 -9.26 -1.01 -23.65
N SER A 173 -8.30 -1.75 -24.20
CA SER A 173 -7.89 -3.01 -23.59
C SER A 173 -7.14 -2.78 -22.28
N LYS A 174 -7.03 -3.81 -21.45
CA LYS A 174 -6.19 -3.76 -20.24
C LYS A 174 -4.72 -3.38 -20.55
N ASP A 175 -4.21 -3.78 -21.72
CA ASP A 175 -2.85 -3.45 -22.14
C ASP A 175 -2.71 -1.99 -22.57
N ASP A 176 -3.72 -1.45 -23.25
CA ASP A 176 -3.76 -0.05 -23.65
C ASP A 176 -3.81 0.87 -22.40
N ILE A 177 -4.59 0.49 -21.39
CA ILE A 177 -4.64 1.15 -20.08
C ILE A 177 -3.28 1.05 -19.36
N ALA A 178 -2.64 -0.11 -19.36
CA ALA A 178 -1.32 -0.30 -18.75
C ALA A 178 -0.22 0.53 -19.43
N LYS A 179 -0.24 0.62 -20.77
CA LYS A 179 0.66 1.47 -21.57
C LYS A 179 0.50 2.94 -21.20
N THR A 180 -0.75 3.40 -21.11
CA THR A 180 -1.08 4.77 -20.73
C THR A 180 -0.59 5.10 -19.33
N TYR A 181 -0.81 4.19 -18.37
CA TYR A 181 -0.29 4.33 -17.01
C TYR A 181 1.24 4.48 -16.98
N THR A 182 1.94 3.60 -17.68
CA THR A 182 3.41 3.61 -17.78
C THR A 182 3.91 4.94 -18.38
N ALA A 183 3.27 5.42 -19.44
CA ALA A 183 3.60 6.71 -20.03
C ALA A 183 3.35 7.88 -19.07
N LEU A 184 2.30 7.82 -18.26
CA LEU A 184 2.02 8.88 -17.28
C LEU A 184 3.02 8.88 -16.12
N ILE A 185 3.42 7.73 -15.58
CA ILE A 185 4.39 7.72 -14.47
C ILE A 185 5.79 8.15 -14.91
N ASN A 186 6.20 7.85 -16.15
CA ASN A 186 7.52 8.21 -16.67
C ASN A 186 7.70 9.71 -16.95
N ILE A 187 6.62 10.48 -16.99
CA ILE A 187 6.69 11.96 -17.04
C ILE A 187 6.96 12.55 -15.65
N LYS A 188 6.83 11.74 -14.57
CA LYS A 188 6.98 12.15 -13.17
C LYS A 188 8.33 11.72 -12.56
N GLY A 189 9.13 10.94 -13.28
CA GLY A 189 10.49 10.52 -12.87
C GLY A 189 11.51 11.20 -13.75
#